data_AF-A0A816H3A5-F1
#
_entry.id   AF-A0A816H3A5-F1
#
_cell.length_a   1.000
_cell.length_b   1.000
_cell.length_c   1.000
_cell.angle_alpha   90.00
_cell.angle_beta   90.00
_cell.angle_gamma   90.00
#
_symmetry.space_group_name_H-M   'P 1'
#
loop_
_entity.id
_entity.type
_entity.pdbx_description
1 polymer ?
#
loop_
_entity_poly.entity_id
_entity_poly.type
_entity_poly.pdbx_seq_one_letter_code
_entity_poly.pdbx_strand_id
1 'polypeptide(L)'
;RCINRLFWRSLIIIDCRHVKTNDEMFKEICDHIRFAYNGGTLQASSLVMNPHSRLWSTQYFRYACYEQQDGTLLGDPMNRDLTAVAMKLGWNRAENERTQWDFLPIIVQVDPCQPPSWYELPDDLKLEVLLSHRDPKYDAAIKQLGLRWVAQPYVADKAIEIGGLLYRCVPFSGWFMETEIGRDLCDVQRYNFIPKLAKLLNLDVTSAANSQLNIDRIYVEINAAALYSFEKAKISIVDHHTAAAGFMKFFKQEVAQRGNTPGDWVWLVPPISGGMSSLFHQEMLNYIVKPRILDQHDPWKNYQPFIRQEQTLLMSSTKRVRHRWLLIRSACAIIGFALTAMKQRISIHVLYASASGTAQSYAEQMTKRLLITGYNAKLSELDSFPFQQPPPPSTPTSSARSIVFIITSTFGQGNAPEGGQKLEQWLQTQSDKNTNDNRTRLRPNLSASFQQINARDEVSLHWCSYAVCAIGSSAYPFFCGFGKLVDRTFQLLGAQRLAPMATCDALNQQYKSYNEWEENTIETLKKA
;
A
#
# COMPACT_ATOMS: atom_id res chain seq x y z
N ARG A 1 -2.01 -6.80 -16.94
CA ARG A 1 -1.07 -7.42 -15.98
C ARG A 1 -0.33 -8.65 -16.53
N CYS A 2 -0.94 -9.55 -17.31
CA CYS A 2 -0.23 -10.73 -17.84
C CYS A 2 0.68 -10.42 -19.07
N ILE A 3 1.97 -10.79 -18.98
CA ILE A 3 2.97 -10.63 -20.06
C ILE A 3 2.88 -11.75 -21.11
N ASN A 4 2.52 -12.97 -20.73
CA ASN A 4 2.46 -14.13 -21.65
C ASN A 4 1.14 -14.23 -22.45
N ARG A 5 0.53 -13.10 -22.79
CA ARG A 5 -0.75 -13.05 -23.52
C ARG A 5 -0.67 -13.51 -24.98
N LEU A 6 0.53 -13.67 -25.54
CA LEU A 6 0.69 -14.22 -26.89
C LEU A 6 0.01 -15.60 -27.06
N PHE A 7 -0.09 -16.38 -25.97
CA PHE A 7 -0.62 -17.74 -25.98
C PHE A 7 -2.11 -17.83 -25.61
N TRP A 8 -2.84 -16.71 -25.55
CA TRP A 8 -4.21 -16.68 -25.01
C TRP A 8 -5.19 -17.63 -25.72
N ARG A 9 -4.99 -17.92 -27.01
CA ARG A 9 -5.83 -18.85 -27.80
C ARG A 9 -5.56 -20.33 -27.50
N SER A 10 -4.43 -20.64 -26.87
CA SER A 10 -4.01 -22.01 -26.56
C SER A 10 -4.45 -22.46 -25.17
N LEU A 11 -5.19 -21.63 -24.44
CA LEU A 11 -5.66 -21.95 -23.09
C LEU A 11 -6.71 -23.06 -23.14
N ILE A 12 -6.41 -24.18 -22.46
CA ILE A 12 -7.33 -25.31 -22.35
C ILE A 12 -8.28 -25.07 -21.17
N ILE A 13 -9.58 -25.22 -21.39
CA ILE A 13 -10.60 -25.03 -20.34
C ILE A 13 -11.17 -26.39 -19.93
N ILE A 14 -11.07 -26.71 -18.65
CA ILE A 14 -11.60 -27.93 -18.03
C ILE A 14 -12.89 -27.56 -17.29
N ASP A 15 -14.02 -28.14 -17.72
CA ASP A 15 -15.33 -27.85 -17.15
C ASP A 15 -15.64 -28.74 -15.94
N CYS A 16 -15.47 -28.19 -14.75
CA CYS A 16 -15.78 -28.83 -13.48
C CYS A 16 -17.02 -28.23 -12.81
N ARG A 17 -17.91 -27.56 -13.56
CA ARG A 17 -19.14 -26.95 -13.00
C ARG A 17 -20.11 -27.97 -12.40
N HIS A 18 -19.93 -29.24 -12.73
CA HIS A 18 -20.74 -30.36 -12.23
C HIS A 18 -20.31 -30.85 -10.83
N VAL A 19 -19.13 -30.43 -10.33
CA VAL A 19 -18.59 -30.83 -9.02
C VAL A 19 -19.45 -30.28 -7.88
N LYS A 20 -19.74 -31.13 -6.88
CA LYS A 20 -20.65 -30.82 -5.77
C LYS A 20 -20.04 -30.98 -4.39
N THR A 21 -18.91 -31.68 -4.26
CA THR A 21 -18.28 -31.95 -2.95
C THR A 21 -16.83 -31.47 -2.90
N ASN A 22 -16.34 -31.19 -1.68
CA ASN A 22 -14.95 -30.80 -1.45
C ASN A 22 -13.97 -31.90 -1.92
N ASP A 23 -14.30 -33.18 -1.72
CA ASP A 23 -13.47 -34.32 -2.14
C ASP A 23 -13.37 -34.41 -3.67
N GLU A 24 -14.49 -34.28 -4.39
CA GLU A 24 -14.51 -34.21 -5.85
C GLU A 24 -13.69 -33.01 -6.35
N MET A 25 -13.84 -31.84 -5.71
CA MET A 25 -13.07 -30.66 -6.09
C MET A 25 -11.56 -30.87 -5.93
N PHE A 26 -11.12 -31.48 -4.83
CA PHE A 26 -9.72 -31.78 -4.63
C PHE A 26 -9.19 -32.82 -5.63
N LYS A 27 -10.00 -33.83 -5.97
CA LYS A 27 -9.66 -34.79 -7.02
C LYS A 27 -9.45 -34.10 -8.38
N GLU A 28 -10.37 -33.22 -8.78
CA GLU A 28 -10.26 -32.48 -10.05
C GLU A 28 -9.03 -31.55 -10.07
N ILE A 29 -8.68 -30.96 -8.92
CA ILE A 29 -7.43 -30.19 -8.77
C ILE A 29 -6.20 -31.09 -9.00
N CYS A 30 -6.15 -32.28 -8.41
CA CYS A 30 -5.05 -33.22 -8.62
C CYS A 30 -4.93 -33.64 -10.09
N ASP A 31 -6.05 -33.90 -10.76
CA ASP A 31 -6.07 -34.27 -12.17
C ASP A 31 -5.66 -33.10 -13.07
N HIS A 32 -6.06 -31.87 -12.73
CA HIS A 32 -5.60 -30.65 -13.40
C HIS A 32 -4.09 -30.47 -13.27
N ILE A 33 -3.51 -30.74 -12.10
CA ILE A 33 -2.06 -30.67 -11.89
C ILE A 33 -1.32 -31.63 -12.83
N ARG A 34 -1.75 -32.90 -12.87
CA ARG A 34 -1.15 -33.92 -13.74
C ARG A 34 -1.27 -33.54 -15.21
N PHE A 35 -2.46 -33.10 -15.61
CA PHE A 35 -2.73 -32.65 -16.98
C PHE A 35 -1.80 -31.50 -17.39
N ALA A 36 -1.72 -30.45 -16.57
CA ALA A 36 -0.92 -29.28 -16.88
C ALA A 36 0.59 -29.56 -16.83
N TYR A 37 1.05 -30.57 -16.09
CA TYR A 37 2.48 -30.90 -16.00
C TYR A 37 3.02 -31.48 -17.30
N ASN A 38 2.27 -32.38 -17.95
CA ASN A 38 2.57 -32.94 -19.28
C ASN A 38 4.07 -33.27 -19.49
N GLY A 39 4.63 -34.03 -18.55
CA GLY A 39 6.03 -34.49 -18.60
C GLY A 39 7.08 -33.37 -18.56
N GLY A 40 6.76 -32.22 -17.96
CA GLY A 40 7.60 -31.02 -17.91
C GLY A 40 7.33 -30.01 -19.04
N THR A 41 6.59 -30.40 -20.09
CA THR A 41 6.15 -29.48 -21.14
C THR A 41 4.81 -28.85 -20.75
N LEU A 42 4.87 -27.83 -19.90
CA LEU A 42 3.71 -27.30 -19.19
C LEU A 42 2.60 -26.81 -20.15
N GLN A 43 1.37 -27.22 -19.88
CA GLN A 43 0.20 -26.83 -20.68
C GLN A 43 -0.62 -25.76 -19.97
N ALA A 44 -0.78 -24.61 -20.64
CA ALA A 44 -1.63 -23.54 -20.16
C ALA A 44 -3.10 -24.02 -20.09
N SER A 45 -3.64 -24.07 -18.88
CA SER A 45 -4.97 -24.62 -18.65
C SER A 45 -5.68 -23.92 -17.49
N SER A 46 -6.99 -23.95 -17.51
CA SER A 46 -7.84 -23.40 -16.45
C SER A 46 -8.95 -24.38 -16.13
N LEU A 47 -9.16 -24.59 -14.84
CA LEU A 47 -10.29 -25.35 -14.33
C LEU A 47 -11.39 -24.36 -13.97
N VAL A 48 -12.65 -24.65 -14.37
CA VAL A 48 -13.81 -23.80 -14.06
C VAL A 48 -14.81 -24.55 -13.20
N MET A 49 -14.91 -24.16 -11.92
CA MET A 49 -15.91 -24.70 -11.00
C MET A 49 -17.26 -23.97 -11.11
N ASN A 50 -18.27 -24.45 -10.39
CA ASN A 50 -19.54 -23.74 -10.30
C ASN A 50 -19.38 -22.34 -9.63
N PRO A 51 -20.32 -21.39 -9.84
CA PRO A 51 -20.21 -20.02 -9.32
C PRO A 51 -20.16 -19.84 -7.79
N HIS A 52 -20.55 -20.87 -7.03
CA HIS A 52 -20.58 -20.84 -5.57
C HIS A 52 -19.23 -21.25 -4.97
N SER A 53 -18.49 -22.15 -5.63
CA SER A 53 -17.20 -22.66 -5.18
C SER A 53 -16.16 -21.57 -4.91
N ARG A 54 -15.25 -21.87 -3.99
CA ARG A 54 -14.04 -21.10 -3.66
C ARG A 54 -12.86 -22.03 -3.46
N LEU A 55 -11.69 -21.55 -3.87
CA LEU A 55 -10.43 -21.99 -3.29
C LEU A 55 -9.99 -20.95 -2.27
N TRP A 56 -9.61 -21.40 -1.09
CA TRP A 56 -9.02 -20.52 -0.08
C TRP A 56 -7.52 -20.40 -0.29
N SER A 57 -6.86 -21.47 -0.74
CA SER A 57 -5.47 -21.41 -1.16
C SER A 57 -5.32 -20.46 -2.35
N THR A 58 -4.31 -19.58 -2.28
CA THR A 58 -4.07 -18.55 -3.30
C THR A 58 -3.46 -19.11 -4.57
N GLN A 59 -2.70 -20.20 -4.44
CA GLN A 59 -2.15 -21.04 -5.50
C GLN A 59 -2.22 -22.50 -5.04
N TYR A 60 -2.10 -23.46 -5.97
CA TYR A 60 -2.06 -24.88 -5.61
C TYR A 60 -0.79 -25.25 -4.84
N PHE A 61 0.34 -24.64 -5.22
CA PHE A 61 1.62 -24.89 -4.61
C PHE A 61 2.13 -23.63 -3.91
N ARG A 62 2.21 -23.69 -2.58
CA ARG A 62 2.87 -22.68 -1.75
C ARG A 62 3.56 -23.33 -0.57
N TYR A 63 4.64 -22.68 -0.12
CA TYR A 63 5.32 -23.05 1.10
C TYR A 63 4.71 -22.34 2.30
N ALA A 64 4.63 -23.07 3.41
CA ALA A 64 4.15 -22.55 4.68
C ALA A 64 5.09 -21.49 5.25
N CYS A 65 4.60 -20.76 6.25
CA CYS A 65 5.40 -19.87 7.08
C CYS A 65 5.02 -19.99 8.54
N TYR A 66 6.01 -20.35 9.35
CA TYR A 66 5.86 -20.53 10.78
C TYR A 66 6.56 -19.39 11.53
N GLU A 67 5.86 -18.81 12.50
CA GLU A 67 6.46 -17.87 13.44
C GLU A 67 7.15 -18.65 14.57
N GLN A 68 8.44 -18.38 14.76
CA GLN A 68 9.29 -19.00 15.77
C GLN A 68 9.16 -18.26 17.11
N GLN A 69 9.61 -18.91 18.19
CA GLN A 69 9.54 -18.33 19.55
C GLN A 69 10.34 -17.02 19.69
N ASP A 70 11.40 -16.86 18.90
CA ASP A 70 12.25 -15.66 18.86
C ASP A 70 11.69 -14.54 17.95
N GLY A 71 10.50 -14.74 17.37
CA GLY A 71 9.86 -13.82 16.44
C GLY A 71 10.39 -13.89 15.01
N THR A 72 11.35 -14.79 14.72
CA THR A 72 11.79 -15.04 13.34
C THR A 72 10.75 -15.85 12.56
N LEU A 73 10.78 -15.73 11.23
CA LEU A 73 9.88 -16.46 10.35
C LEU A 73 10.65 -17.58 9.64
N LEU A 74 10.10 -18.80 9.68
CA LEU A 74 10.58 -19.97 8.95
C LEU A 74 9.66 -20.26 7.77
N GLY A 75 10.18 -20.19 6.55
CA GLY A 75 9.40 -20.41 5.31
C GLY A 75 9.14 -19.12 4.56
N ASP A 76 8.00 -19.02 3.88
CA ASP A 76 7.64 -17.88 3.02
C ASP A 76 6.72 -16.87 3.72
N PRO A 77 7.22 -15.69 4.15
CA PRO A 77 6.42 -14.72 4.90
C PRO A 77 5.11 -14.28 4.24
N MET A 78 5.00 -14.35 2.91
CA MET A 78 3.76 -14.04 2.18
C MET A 78 2.60 -14.96 2.62
N ASN A 79 2.90 -16.20 3.01
CA ASN A 79 1.89 -17.21 3.32
C ASN A 79 1.64 -17.35 4.82
N ARG A 80 2.14 -16.43 5.67
CA ARG A 80 1.95 -16.47 7.13
C ARG A 80 0.48 -16.59 7.52
N ASP A 81 -0.37 -15.71 6.98
CA ASP A 81 -1.79 -15.66 7.34
C ASP A 81 -2.53 -16.93 6.86
N LEU A 82 -2.23 -17.42 5.66
CA LEU A 82 -2.80 -18.66 5.12
C LEU A 82 -2.33 -19.89 5.92
N THR A 83 -1.08 -19.92 6.36
CA THR A 83 -0.53 -20.97 7.22
C THR A 83 -1.28 -21.01 8.56
N ALA A 84 -1.49 -19.84 9.18
CA ALA A 84 -2.26 -19.73 10.42
C ALA A 84 -3.72 -20.20 10.23
N VAL A 85 -4.33 -19.91 9.08
CA VAL A 85 -5.67 -20.41 8.73
C VAL A 85 -5.69 -21.93 8.61
N ALA A 86 -4.73 -22.53 7.88
CA ALA A 86 -4.61 -23.98 7.77
C ALA A 86 -4.48 -24.64 9.15
N MET A 87 -3.66 -24.06 10.02
CA MET A 87 -3.48 -24.51 11.41
C MET A 87 -4.75 -24.39 12.25
N LYS A 88 -5.52 -23.31 12.10
CA LYS A 88 -6.83 -23.17 12.76
C LYS A 88 -7.84 -24.20 12.26
N LEU A 89 -7.74 -24.66 11.02
CA LEU A 89 -8.57 -25.74 10.46
C LEU A 89 -8.08 -27.15 10.84
N GLY A 90 -6.97 -27.26 11.58
CA GLY A 90 -6.46 -28.52 12.11
C GLY A 90 -5.26 -29.10 11.36
N TRP A 91 -4.79 -28.48 10.27
CA TRP A 91 -3.53 -28.89 9.63
C TRP A 91 -2.34 -28.44 10.47
N ASN A 92 -1.50 -29.35 10.94
CA ASN A 92 -0.32 -28.96 11.72
C ASN A 92 0.82 -29.96 11.52
N ARG A 93 2.06 -29.44 11.59
CA ARG A 93 3.27 -30.24 11.63
C ARG A 93 3.93 -30.11 12.99
N ALA A 94 4.52 -31.20 13.47
CA ALA A 94 5.31 -31.19 14.70
C ALA A 94 6.44 -30.17 14.56
N GLU A 95 6.70 -29.40 15.62
CA GLU A 95 7.60 -28.24 15.55
C GLU A 95 9.03 -28.61 15.11
N ASN A 96 9.49 -29.81 15.48
CA ASN A 96 10.78 -30.38 15.10
C ASN A 96 10.84 -30.91 13.65
N GLU A 97 9.70 -31.06 12.98
CA GLU A 97 9.60 -31.54 11.59
C GLU A 97 9.37 -30.40 10.59
N ARG A 98 9.15 -29.18 11.08
CA ARG A 98 8.86 -28.01 10.23
C ARG A 98 10.10 -27.62 9.44
N THR A 99 9.89 -27.33 8.17
CA THR A 99 10.94 -26.84 7.28
C THR A 99 10.49 -25.58 6.53
N GLN A 100 11.45 -24.83 5.99
CA GLN A 100 11.16 -23.65 5.15
C GLN A 100 10.52 -24.01 3.78
N TRP A 101 10.40 -25.30 3.47
CA TRP A 101 9.90 -25.84 2.19
C TRP A 101 8.66 -26.72 2.38
N ASP A 102 7.98 -26.63 3.54
CA ASP A 102 6.76 -27.40 3.77
C ASP A 102 5.63 -26.90 2.87
N PHE A 103 5.03 -27.78 2.06
CA PHE A 103 3.85 -27.43 1.26
C PHE A 103 2.64 -27.16 2.16
N LEU A 104 1.94 -26.06 1.87
CA LEU A 104 0.62 -25.81 2.43
C LEU A 104 -0.43 -26.78 1.85
N PRO A 105 -1.43 -27.18 2.65
CA PRO A 105 -2.54 -27.96 2.13
C PRO A 105 -3.41 -27.09 1.19
N ILE A 106 -4.12 -27.76 0.30
CA ILE A 106 -5.13 -27.12 -0.54
C ILE A 106 -6.42 -27.03 0.26
N ILE A 107 -6.89 -25.81 0.49
CA ILE A 107 -8.12 -25.54 1.23
C ILE A 107 -9.24 -25.21 0.23
N VAL A 108 -10.24 -26.08 0.16
CA VAL A 108 -11.34 -26.02 -0.81
C VAL A 108 -12.68 -25.79 -0.10
N GLN A 109 -13.61 -25.15 -0.80
CA GLN A 109 -14.99 -24.99 -0.34
C GLN A 109 -15.93 -24.89 -1.54
N VAL A 110 -16.64 -25.99 -1.86
CA VAL A 110 -17.58 -26.02 -2.99
C VAL A 110 -18.88 -25.30 -2.65
N ASP A 111 -19.45 -25.58 -1.49
CA ASP A 111 -20.67 -24.94 -0.99
C ASP A 111 -20.34 -23.94 0.14
N PRO A 112 -20.58 -22.64 -0.04
CA PRO A 112 -20.38 -21.63 1.01
C PRO A 112 -21.15 -21.89 2.31
N CYS A 113 -22.22 -22.68 2.27
CA CYS A 113 -22.98 -23.08 3.45
C CYS A 113 -22.32 -24.23 4.23
N GLN A 114 -21.32 -24.90 3.65
CA GLN A 114 -20.58 -25.98 4.27
C GLN A 114 -19.18 -25.49 4.73
N PRO A 115 -18.59 -26.10 5.77
CA PRO A 115 -17.23 -25.79 6.17
C PRO A 115 -16.22 -26.10 5.04
N PRO A 116 -15.10 -25.35 4.97
CA PRO A 116 -14.01 -25.70 4.07
C PRO A 116 -13.35 -27.00 4.53
N SER A 117 -12.69 -27.69 3.60
CA SER A 117 -11.85 -28.86 3.87
C SER A 117 -10.44 -28.58 3.38
N TRP A 118 -9.44 -29.06 4.10
CA TRP A 118 -8.04 -29.00 3.68
C TRP A 118 -7.56 -30.39 3.28
N TYR A 119 -6.69 -30.44 2.26
CA TYR A 119 -6.11 -31.68 1.74
C TYR A 119 -4.62 -31.50 1.52
N GLU A 120 -3.82 -32.45 1.97
CA GLU A 120 -2.42 -32.50 1.56
C GLU A 120 -2.31 -33.03 0.14
N LEU A 121 -1.44 -32.40 -0.66
CA LEU A 121 -1.13 -32.90 -1.98
C LEU A 121 -0.48 -34.29 -1.88
N PRO A 122 -0.85 -35.23 -2.75
CA PRO A 122 -0.10 -36.46 -2.96
C PRO A 122 1.37 -36.17 -3.29
N ASP A 123 2.28 -37.03 -2.82
CA ASP A 123 3.72 -36.80 -2.99
C ASP A 123 4.17 -36.82 -4.46
N ASP A 124 3.47 -37.55 -5.34
CA ASP A 124 3.71 -37.54 -6.78
C ASP A 124 3.44 -36.17 -7.43
N LEU A 125 2.66 -35.31 -6.77
CA LEU A 125 2.30 -33.98 -7.28
C LEU A 125 3.19 -32.86 -6.72
N LYS A 126 3.98 -33.12 -5.67
CA LYS A 126 4.87 -32.14 -5.02
C LYS A 126 6.18 -31.98 -5.79
N LEU A 127 6.08 -31.58 -7.06
CA LEU A 127 7.24 -31.45 -7.93
C LEU A 127 7.99 -30.15 -7.65
N GLU A 128 9.24 -30.29 -7.21
CA GLU A 128 10.18 -29.19 -6.96
C GLU A 128 11.39 -29.30 -7.89
N VAL A 129 11.93 -28.14 -8.27
CA VAL A 129 13.22 -28.00 -8.94
C VAL A 129 14.24 -27.54 -7.93
N LEU A 130 15.20 -28.41 -7.59
CA LEU A 130 16.38 -28.00 -6.82
C LEU A 130 17.24 -27.08 -7.68
N LEU A 131 17.55 -25.90 -7.16
CA LEU A 131 18.34 -24.92 -7.89
C LEU A 131 19.83 -25.29 -7.88
N SER A 132 20.48 -25.01 -8.99
CA SER A 132 21.91 -25.21 -9.26
C SER A 132 22.40 -24.11 -10.20
N HIS A 133 23.71 -23.97 -10.33
CA HIS A 133 24.31 -22.93 -11.17
C HIS A 133 25.46 -23.45 -12.02
N ARG A 134 25.74 -22.77 -13.15
CA ARG A 134 26.84 -23.15 -14.06
C ARG A 134 28.21 -22.81 -13.47
N ASP A 135 28.33 -21.65 -12.83
CA ASP A 135 29.53 -21.25 -12.09
C ASP A 135 29.59 -21.98 -10.73
N PRO A 136 30.67 -22.74 -10.45
CA PRO A 136 30.84 -23.51 -9.21
C PRO A 136 30.73 -22.68 -7.93
N LYS A 137 31.14 -21.41 -7.95
CA LYS A 137 31.10 -20.52 -6.77
C LYS A 137 29.65 -20.31 -6.32
N TYR A 138 28.78 -19.95 -7.26
CA TYR A 138 27.36 -19.74 -6.97
C TYR A 138 26.63 -21.06 -6.74
N ASP A 139 26.99 -22.12 -7.46
CA ASP A 139 26.40 -23.45 -7.29
C ASP A 139 26.59 -23.99 -5.87
N ALA A 140 27.81 -23.87 -5.33
CA ALA A 140 28.11 -24.26 -3.95
C ALA A 140 27.25 -23.48 -2.93
N ALA A 141 27.14 -22.15 -3.08
CA ALA A 141 26.34 -21.31 -2.19
C ALA A 141 24.83 -21.64 -2.26
N ILE A 142 24.30 -21.83 -3.47
CA ILE A 142 22.90 -22.18 -3.72
C ILE A 142 22.56 -23.55 -3.11
N LYS A 143 23.41 -24.55 -3.35
CA LYS A 143 23.23 -25.90 -2.80
C LYS A 143 23.32 -25.92 -1.27
N GLN A 144 24.23 -25.14 -0.69
CA GLN A 144 24.35 -25.01 0.76
C GLN A 144 23.08 -24.45 1.41
N LEU A 145 22.39 -23.52 0.75
CA LEU A 145 21.10 -22.99 1.21
C LEU A 145 19.91 -23.89 0.85
N GLY A 146 20.13 -24.93 0.04
CA GLY A 146 19.09 -25.87 -0.39
C GLY A 146 17.97 -25.20 -1.18
N LEU A 147 18.31 -24.15 -1.95
CA LEU A 147 17.31 -23.38 -2.71
C LEU A 147 16.59 -24.28 -3.71
N ARG A 148 15.28 -24.13 -3.76
CA ARG A 148 14.39 -24.89 -4.63
C ARG A 148 13.15 -24.06 -4.91
N TRP A 149 12.40 -24.47 -5.92
CA TRP A 149 11.09 -23.88 -6.16
C TRP A 149 10.14 -24.91 -6.78
N VAL A 150 8.85 -24.66 -6.66
CA VAL A 150 7.80 -25.51 -7.23
C VAL A 150 7.88 -25.48 -8.76
N ALA A 151 7.59 -26.61 -9.41
CA ALA A 151 7.75 -26.75 -10.86
C ALA A 151 6.68 -26.01 -11.68
N GLN A 152 5.48 -25.81 -11.13
CA GLN A 152 4.34 -25.27 -11.87
C GLN A 152 3.74 -24.04 -11.18
N PRO A 153 3.51 -22.92 -11.90
CA PRO A 153 2.76 -21.79 -11.38
C PRO A 153 1.26 -22.02 -11.53
N TYR A 154 0.53 -21.73 -10.45
CA TYR A 154 -0.92 -21.62 -10.47
C TYR A 154 -1.34 -20.27 -9.92
N VAL A 155 -2.50 -19.79 -10.33
CA VAL A 155 -3.21 -18.69 -9.69
C VAL A 155 -4.61 -19.20 -9.41
N ALA A 156 -5.07 -19.11 -8.16
CA ALA A 156 -6.33 -19.73 -7.74
C ALA A 156 -7.25 -18.81 -6.90
N ASP A 157 -6.76 -17.66 -6.48
CA ASP A 157 -7.49 -16.65 -5.71
C ASP A 157 -8.33 -15.69 -6.57
N LYS A 158 -8.37 -15.87 -7.89
CA LYS A 158 -9.07 -14.94 -8.79
C LYS A 158 -10.47 -15.41 -9.15
N ALA A 159 -11.32 -14.44 -9.49
CA ALA A 159 -12.63 -14.67 -10.08
C ALA A 159 -12.65 -14.25 -11.54
N ILE A 160 -13.54 -14.82 -12.35
CA ILE A 160 -13.80 -14.39 -13.72
C ILE A 160 -15.26 -13.94 -13.85
N GLU A 161 -15.45 -12.77 -14.45
CA GLU A 161 -16.76 -12.24 -14.84
C GLU A 161 -16.99 -12.43 -16.34
N ILE A 162 -18.05 -13.17 -16.71
CA ILE A 162 -18.45 -13.44 -18.10
C ILE A 162 -19.96 -13.31 -18.23
N GLY A 163 -20.45 -12.40 -19.08
CA GLY A 163 -21.89 -12.29 -19.37
C GLY A 163 -22.77 -12.00 -18.16
N GLY A 164 -22.24 -11.32 -17.12
CA GLY A 164 -22.94 -11.06 -15.86
C GLY A 164 -22.83 -12.19 -14.83
N LEU A 165 -22.30 -13.36 -15.19
CA LEU A 165 -21.97 -14.44 -14.26
C LEU A 165 -20.60 -14.21 -13.63
N LEU A 166 -20.46 -14.59 -12.36
CA LEU A 166 -19.22 -14.48 -11.60
C LEU A 166 -18.78 -15.86 -11.13
N TYR A 167 -17.73 -16.38 -11.77
CA TYR A 167 -17.08 -17.64 -11.38
C TYR A 167 -15.92 -17.34 -10.46
N ARG A 168 -15.96 -17.87 -9.24
CA ARG A 168 -15.05 -17.44 -8.16
C ARG A 168 -14.00 -18.48 -7.78
N CYS A 169 -14.06 -19.64 -8.42
CA CYS A 169 -13.04 -20.66 -8.38
C CYS A 169 -12.72 -21.06 -9.82
N VAL A 170 -11.68 -20.40 -10.34
CA VAL A 170 -11.21 -20.56 -11.72
C VAL A 170 -9.69 -20.65 -11.75
N PRO A 171 -9.09 -21.62 -11.04
CA PRO A 171 -7.65 -21.74 -10.98
C PRO A 171 -7.06 -22.02 -12.36
N PHE A 172 -6.00 -21.30 -12.71
CA PHE A 172 -5.33 -21.42 -13.99
C PHE A 172 -3.81 -21.49 -13.84
N SER A 173 -3.17 -22.14 -14.82
CA SER A 173 -1.73 -22.35 -14.88
C SER A 173 -1.14 -21.97 -16.24
N GLY A 174 0.17 -21.80 -16.22
CA GLY A 174 1.02 -21.64 -17.38
C GLY A 174 2.41 -22.17 -17.02
N TRP A 175 3.43 -21.40 -17.38
CA TRP A 175 4.82 -21.66 -16.98
C TRP A 175 5.42 -20.37 -16.41
N PHE A 176 6.45 -20.52 -15.58
CA PHE A 176 7.10 -19.39 -14.94
C PHE A 176 7.84 -18.54 -15.97
N MET A 177 7.79 -17.23 -15.77
CA MET A 177 8.91 -16.36 -16.11
C MET A 177 9.93 -16.43 -14.96
N GLU A 178 11.21 -16.62 -15.25
CA GLU A 178 12.26 -16.81 -14.24
C GLU A 178 12.28 -15.72 -13.15
N THR A 179 11.99 -14.48 -13.53
CA THR A 179 11.95 -13.35 -12.60
C THR A 179 10.87 -13.48 -11.53
N GLU A 180 9.82 -14.29 -11.73
CA GLU A 180 8.85 -14.61 -10.69
C GLU A 180 9.52 -15.40 -9.55
N ILE A 181 10.34 -16.40 -9.91
CA ILE A 181 11.12 -17.19 -8.94
C ILE A 181 12.18 -16.30 -8.28
N GLY A 182 12.86 -15.45 -9.06
CA GLY A 182 13.82 -14.47 -8.55
C GLY A 182 13.21 -13.58 -7.47
N ARG A 183 12.03 -13.00 -7.73
CA ARG A 183 11.28 -12.18 -6.76
C ARG A 183 10.90 -12.98 -5.52
N ASP A 184 10.39 -14.20 -5.71
CA ASP A 184 9.98 -15.07 -4.61
C ASP A 184 11.15 -15.39 -3.66
N LEU A 185 12.35 -15.60 -4.20
CA LEU A 185 13.55 -15.91 -3.42
C LEU A 185 14.25 -14.67 -2.81
N CYS A 186 14.16 -13.51 -3.46
CA CYS A 186 15.04 -12.37 -3.15
C CYS A 186 14.36 -11.18 -2.51
N ASP A 187 13.05 -11.02 -2.68
CA ASP A 187 12.33 -9.89 -2.09
C ASP A 187 12.47 -9.89 -0.57
N VAL A 188 12.63 -8.69 0.01
CA VAL A 188 12.84 -8.49 1.46
C VAL A 188 11.66 -9.01 2.27
N GLN A 189 10.45 -8.85 1.75
CA GLN A 189 9.20 -9.34 2.34
C GLN A 189 8.88 -10.80 2.01
N ARG A 190 9.79 -11.52 1.35
CA ARG A 190 9.69 -12.94 1.00
C ARG A 190 10.83 -13.70 1.67
N TYR A 191 11.52 -14.60 0.95
CA TYR A 191 12.62 -15.38 1.52
C TYR A 191 13.89 -14.57 1.79
N ASN A 192 14.07 -13.43 1.11
CA ASN A 192 15.21 -12.52 1.29
C ASN A 192 16.57 -13.24 1.30
N PHE A 193 16.87 -14.04 0.28
CA PHE A 193 18.10 -14.83 0.22
C PHE A 193 19.38 -14.03 -0.13
N ILE A 194 19.26 -12.78 -0.62
CA ILE A 194 20.42 -11.97 -1.05
C ILE A 194 21.48 -11.83 0.06
N PRO A 195 21.15 -11.44 1.31
CA PRO A 195 22.16 -11.33 2.38
C PRO A 195 22.82 -12.67 2.75
N LYS A 196 22.06 -13.77 2.69
CA LYS A 196 22.57 -15.13 2.99
C LYS A 196 23.57 -15.57 1.92
N LEU A 197 23.25 -15.34 0.65
CA LEU A 197 24.14 -15.62 -0.48
C LEU A 197 25.38 -14.72 -0.46
N ALA A 198 25.22 -13.43 -0.18
CA ALA A 198 26.34 -12.49 -0.08
C ALA A 198 27.40 -12.95 0.94
N LYS A 199 26.95 -13.43 2.10
CA LYS A 199 27.83 -14.00 3.13
C LYS A 199 28.61 -15.22 2.63
N LEU A 200 27.97 -16.14 1.90
CA LEU A 200 28.64 -17.33 1.35
C LEU A 200 29.61 -16.99 0.20
N LEU A 201 29.32 -15.93 -0.54
CA LEU A 201 30.10 -15.49 -1.70
C LEU A 201 31.21 -14.50 -1.34
N ASN A 202 31.32 -14.13 -0.06
CA ASN A 202 32.18 -13.07 0.47
C ASN A 202 31.98 -11.73 -0.27
N LEU A 203 30.72 -11.33 -0.44
CA LEU A 203 30.33 -10.06 -1.06
C LEU A 203 29.68 -9.14 -0.03
N ASP A 204 29.96 -7.84 -0.11
CA ASP A 204 29.36 -6.82 0.74
C ASP A 204 28.08 -6.27 0.09
N VAL A 205 26.94 -6.43 0.77
CA VAL A 205 25.62 -5.91 0.35
C VAL A 205 25.10 -4.85 1.31
N THR A 206 25.97 -4.24 2.11
CA THR A 206 25.64 -3.07 2.92
C THR A 206 25.48 -1.83 2.04
N SER A 207 24.76 -0.83 2.55
CA SER A 207 24.57 0.44 1.83
C SER A 207 25.88 1.14 1.45
N ALA A 208 26.95 0.92 2.22
CA ALA A 208 28.28 1.48 1.95
C ALA A 208 28.93 0.86 0.69
N ALA A 209 28.55 -0.38 0.33
CA ALA A 209 29.05 -1.10 -0.82
C ALA A 209 28.10 -1.06 -2.04
N ASN A 210 27.05 -0.24 -2.01
CA ASN A 210 26.07 -0.15 -3.11
C ASN A 210 26.71 0.13 -4.49
N SER A 211 27.79 0.91 -4.54
CA SER A 211 28.52 1.17 -5.80
C SER A 211 29.18 -0.06 -6.42
N GLN A 212 29.34 -1.15 -5.68
CA GLN A 212 29.87 -2.42 -6.17
C GLN A 212 28.81 -3.28 -6.88
N LEU A 213 27.52 -2.92 -6.75
CA LEU A 213 26.39 -3.61 -7.39
C LEU A 213 26.31 -5.10 -7.03
N ASN A 214 26.72 -5.47 -5.81
CA ASN A 214 26.72 -6.86 -5.39
C ASN A 214 25.30 -7.43 -5.23
N ILE A 215 24.32 -6.60 -4.85
CA ILE A 215 22.90 -6.97 -4.81
C ILE A 215 22.43 -7.35 -6.22
N ASP A 216 22.71 -6.49 -7.21
CA ASP A 216 22.33 -6.70 -8.61
C ASP A 216 23.00 -7.95 -9.19
N ARG A 217 24.31 -8.13 -8.94
CA ARG A 217 25.06 -9.32 -9.37
C ARG A 217 24.43 -10.59 -8.81
N ILE A 218 24.23 -10.66 -7.50
CA ILE A 218 23.59 -11.84 -6.87
C ILE A 218 22.21 -12.08 -7.47
N TYR A 219 21.42 -11.02 -7.68
CA TYR A 219 20.07 -11.16 -8.22
C TYR A 219 20.07 -11.69 -9.67
N VAL A 220 20.99 -11.23 -10.52
CA VAL A 220 21.18 -11.78 -11.88
C VAL A 220 21.52 -13.27 -11.82
N GLU A 221 22.46 -13.68 -10.96
CA GLU A 221 22.93 -15.07 -10.87
C GLU A 221 21.84 -16.01 -10.31
N ILE A 222 20.94 -15.53 -9.45
CA ILE A 222 19.78 -16.31 -8.99
C ILE A 222 18.79 -16.55 -10.14
N ASN A 223 18.53 -15.55 -10.97
CA ASN A 223 17.68 -15.70 -12.15
C ASN A 223 18.32 -16.67 -13.16
N ALA A 224 19.65 -16.58 -13.36
CA ALA A 224 20.41 -17.52 -14.19
C ALA A 224 20.35 -18.97 -13.64
N ALA A 225 20.46 -19.15 -12.32
CA ALA A 225 20.28 -20.43 -11.66
C ALA A 225 18.89 -21.03 -11.88
N ALA A 226 17.83 -20.21 -11.78
CA ALA A 226 16.46 -20.65 -12.03
C ALA A 226 16.31 -21.18 -13.47
N LEU A 227 16.74 -20.41 -14.48
CA LEU A 227 16.71 -20.84 -15.88
C LEU A 227 17.51 -22.13 -16.11
N TYR A 228 18.76 -22.18 -15.64
CA TYR A 228 19.63 -23.35 -15.79
C TYR A 228 19.02 -24.62 -15.16
N SER A 229 18.43 -24.48 -13.96
CA SER A 229 17.91 -25.61 -13.21
C SER A 229 16.63 -26.17 -13.85
N PHE A 230 15.74 -25.29 -14.32
CA PHE A 230 14.53 -25.71 -15.03
C PHE A 230 14.85 -26.33 -16.40
N GLU A 231 15.82 -25.78 -17.14
CA GLU A 231 16.34 -26.37 -18.38
C GLU A 231 16.89 -27.78 -18.12
N LYS A 232 17.74 -27.93 -17.09
CA LYS A 232 18.31 -29.23 -16.70
C LYS A 232 17.23 -30.23 -16.27
N ALA A 233 16.19 -29.78 -15.59
CA ALA A 233 15.03 -30.58 -15.20
C ALA A 233 14.07 -30.87 -16.37
N LYS A 234 14.29 -30.26 -17.55
CA LYS A 234 13.42 -30.33 -18.73
C LYS A 234 11.99 -29.85 -18.45
N ILE A 235 11.87 -28.79 -17.65
CA ILE A 235 10.59 -28.16 -17.28
C ILE A 235 10.49 -26.81 -17.96
N SER A 236 9.33 -26.51 -18.56
CA SER A 236 9.09 -25.24 -19.26
C SER A 236 9.25 -24.04 -18.33
N ILE A 237 10.09 -23.10 -18.76
CA ILE A 237 10.31 -21.78 -18.17
C ILE A 237 10.63 -20.81 -19.31
N VAL A 238 10.41 -19.52 -19.12
CA VAL A 238 10.78 -18.48 -20.08
C VAL A 238 11.60 -17.39 -19.42
N ASP A 239 12.59 -16.84 -20.11
CA ASP A 239 13.30 -15.65 -19.65
C ASP A 239 12.49 -14.39 -19.93
N HIS A 240 12.72 -13.35 -19.14
CA HIS A 240 11.97 -12.10 -19.23
C HIS A 240 12.17 -11.33 -20.54
N HIS A 241 13.30 -11.49 -21.23
CA HIS A 241 13.51 -10.85 -22.53
C HIS A 241 12.66 -11.52 -23.62
N THR A 242 12.63 -12.85 -23.66
CA THR A 242 11.78 -13.63 -24.57
C THR A 242 10.29 -13.38 -24.29
N ALA A 243 9.88 -13.38 -23.01
CA ALA A 243 8.50 -13.06 -22.63
C ALA A 243 8.09 -11.64 -23.07
N ALA A 244 8.96 -10.65 -22.88
CA ALA A 244 8.74 -9.27 -23.32
C ALA A 244 8.61 -9.14 -24.84
N ALA A 245 9.50 -9.78 -25.60
CA ALA A 245 9.42 -9.81 -27.05
C ALA A 245 8.12 -10.49 -27.53
N GLY A 246 7.71 -11.58 -26.88
CA GLY A 246 6.44 -12.26 -27.12
C GLY A 246 5.24 -11.36 -26.87
N PHE A 247 5.24 -10.60 -25.78
CA PHE A 247 4.20 -9.61 -25.50
C PHE A 247 4.13 -8.52 -26.57
N MET A 248 5.27 -7.98 -27.01
CA MET A 248 5.27 -6.94 -28.05
C MET A 248 4.74 -7.44 -29.39
N LYS A 249 4.98 -8.71 -29.72
CA LYS A 249 4.34 -9.35 -30.88
C LYS A 249 2.82 -9.39 -30.71
N PHE A 250 2.33 -9.86 -29.56
CA PHE A 250 0.90 -9.84 -29.22
C PHE A 250 0.30 -8.44 -29.29
N PHE A 251 0.97 -7.45 -28.69
CA PHE A 251 0.51 -6.06 -28.66
C PHE A 251 0.32 -5.50 -30.06
N LYS A 252 1.31 -5.66 -30.95
CA LYS A 252 1.23 -5.22 -32.35
C LYS A 252 0.09 -5.91 -33.10
N GLN A 253 -0.11 -7.22 -32.88
CA GLN A 253 -1.19 -7.98 -33.51
C GLN A 253 -2.57 -7.48 -33.06
N GLU A 254 -2.78 -7.26 -31.75
CA GLU A 254 -4.06 -6.78 -31.24
C GLU A 254 -4.36 -5.35 -31.68
N VAL A 255 -3.36 -4.46 -31.68
CA VAL A 255 -3.54 -3.09 -32.19
C VAL A 255 -3.89 -3.11 -33.67
N ALA A 256 -3.24 -3.96 -34.48
CA ALA A 256 -3.58 -4.09 -35.89
C ALA A 256 -4.99 -4.66 -36.13
N GLN A 257 -5.44 -5.61 -35.31
CA GLN A 257 -6.73 -6.29 -35.49
C GLN A 257 -7.92 -5.52 -34.92
N ARG A 258 -7.78 -4.88 -33.76
CA ARG A 258 -8.90 -4.22 -33.04
C ARG A 258 -8.60 -2.78 -32.61
N GLY A 259 -7.47 -2.21 -33.02
CA GLY A 259 -7.11 -0.80 -32.78
C GLY A 259 -6.49 -0.51 -31.41
N ASN A 260 -6.57 -1.42 -30.43
CA ASN A 260 -6.02 -1.21 -29.08
C ASN A 260 -5.83 -2.53 -28.31
N THR A 261 -5.13 -2.47 -27.18
CA THR A 261 -5.12 -3.57 -26.20
C THR A 261 -4.82 -3.03 -24.80
N PRO A 262 -5.49 -3.52 -23.73
CA PRO A 262 -5.21 -3.06 -22.39
C PRO A 262 -3.84 -3.56 -21.92
N GLY A 263 -3.02 -2.68 -21.35
CA GLY A 263 -1.72 -3.00 -20.79
C GLY A 263 -1.52 -2.26 -19.47
N ASP A 264 -1.08 -2.99 -18.44
CA ASP A 264 -0.74 -2.42 -17.14
C ASP A 264 0.78 -2.41 -17.04
N TRP A 265 1.39 -1.29 -17.42
CA TRP A 265 2.83 -1.16 -17.61
C TRP A 265 3.62 -1.57 -16.36
N VAL A 266 3.13 -1.21 -15.18
CA VAL A 266 3.74 -1.51 -13.86
C VAL A 266 3.92 -3.03 -13.66
N TRP A 267 3.04 -3.83 -14.23
CA TRP A 267 3.09 -5.29 -14.13
C TRP A 267 3.77 -5.98 -15.31
N LEU A 268 3.83 -5.31 -16.46
CA LEU A 268 4.35 -5.90 -17.70
C LEU A 268 5.86 -5.72 -17.82
N VAL A 269 6.41 -4.62 -17.32
CA VAL A 269 7.87 -4.42 -17.31
C VAL A 269 8.50 -5.38 -16.29
N PRO A 270 9.47 -6.23 -16.70
CA PRO A 270 10.13 -7.14 -15.79
C PRO A 270 10.85 -6.40 -14.63
N PRO A 271 10.94 -7.01 -13.44
CA PRO A 271 11.50 -6.37 -12.25
C PRO A 271 13.05 -6.28 -12.27
N ILE A 272 13.70 -6.88 -13.26
CA ILE A 272 15.13 -6.76 -13.52
C ILE A 272 15.32 -6.33 -14.97
N SER A 273 16.37 -5.54 -15.24
CA SER A 273 16.73 -5.13 -16.60
C SER A 273 15.60 -4.42 -17.38
N GLY A 274 14.69 -3.74 -16.66
CA GLY A 274 13.49 -3.12 -17.25
C GLY A 274 13.82 -2.21 -18.43
N GLY A 275 14.78 -1.29 -18.28
CA GLY A 275 15.19 -0.36 -19.35
C GLY A 275 15.77 -1.03 -20.61
N MET A 276 16.22 -2.29 -20.51
CA MET A 276 16.71 -3.09 -21.65
C MET A 276 15.56 -3.82 -22.37
N SER A 277 14.37 -3.88 -21.78
CA SER A 277 13.18 -4.47 -22.39
C SER A 277 12.47 -3.47 -23.29
N SER A 278 12.02 -3.92 -24.46
CA SER A 278 11.19 -3.12 -25.36
C SER A 278 9.86 -2.68 -24.72
N LEU A 279 9.38 -3.37 -23.69
CA LEU A 279 8.17 -3.01 -22.95
C LEU A 279 8.31 -1.70 -22.18
N PHE A 280 9.50 -1.41 -21.67
CA PHE A 280 9.73 -0.20 -20.89
C PHE A 280 9.45 1.05 -21.73
N HIS A 281 9.80 1.01 -23.01
CA HIS A 281 9.66 2.11 -23.97
C HIS A 281 8.28 2.15 -24.66
N GLN A 282 7.40 1.20 -24.39
CA GLN A 282 6.07 1.12 -25.00
C GLN A 282 5.02 1.72 -24.07
N GLU A 283 4.42 2.84 -24.48
CA GLU A 283 3.23 3.39 -23.80
C GLU A 283 2.04 2.43 -23.91
N MET A 284 1.28 2.30 -22.83
CA MET A 284 0.14 1.38 -22.76
C MET A 284 -1.02 2.04 -22.02
N LEU A 285 -2.23 1.81 -22.53
CA LEU A 285 -3.45 2.23 -21.86
C LEU A 285 -3.95 1.10 -20.96
N ASN A 286 -4.19 1.41 -19.69
CA ASN A 286 -4.79 0.48 -18.74
C ASN A 286 -6.29 0.74 -18.64
N TYR A 287 -7.09 -0.17 -19.19
CA TYR A 287 -8.55 -0.12 -19.13
C TYR A 287 -9.11 -1.53 -19.03
N ILE A 288 -10.37 -1.61 -18.61
CA ILE A 288 -11.05 -2.87 -18.35
C ILE A 288 -11.90 -3.25 -19.56
N VAL A 289 -11.73 -4.49 -20.02
CA VAL A 289 -12.59 -5.16 -21.01
C VAL A 289 -13.31 -6.33 -20.36
N LYS A 290 -14.47 -6.74 -20.88
CA LYS A 290 -15.16 -7.98 -20.45
C LYS A 290 -15.05 -9.04 -21.56
N PRO A 291 -14.91 -10.34 -21.24
CA PRO A 291 -14.78 -10.92 -19.89
C PRO A 291 -13.48 -10.49 -19.18
N ARG A 292 -13.47 -10.53 -17.83
CA ARG A 292 -12.32 -10.09 -17.02
C ARG A 292 -12.03 -11.00 -15.83
N ILE A 293 -10.76 -11.00 -15.44
CA ILE A 293 -10.27 -11.58 -14.18
C ILE A 293 -10.30 -10.50 -13.09
N LEU A 294 -10.77 -10.85 -11.90
CA LEU A 294 -10.97 -9.98 -10.75
C LEU A 294 -10.22 -10.53 -9.53
N ASP A 295 -9.68 -9.61 -8.73
CA ASP A 295 -9.19 -9.93 -7.39
C ASP A 295 -10.36 -10.25 -6.45
N GLN A 296 -10.12 -11.12 -5.47
CA GLN A 296 -11.09 -11.51 -4.46
C GLN A 296 -10.59 -11.18 -3.06
N HIS A 297 -11.51 -10.98 -2.13
CA HIS A 297 -11.17 -10.94 -0.72
C HIS A 297 -10.91 -12.34 -0.19
N ASP A 298 -9.97 -12.45 0.74
CA ASP A 298 -9.67 -13.71 1.41
C ASP A 298 -10.93 -14.31 2.07
N PRO A 299 -11.31 -15.55 1.73
CA PRO A 299 -12.59 -16.11 2.15
C PRO A 299 -12.66 -16.33 3.67
N TRP A 300 -11.55 -16.62 4.33
CA TRP A 300 -11.50 -16.85 5.78
C TRP A 300 -11.83 -15.60 6.62
N LYS A 301 -11.64 -14.38 6.08
CA LYS A 301 -11.96 -13.14 6.78
C LYS A 301 -13.45 -13.00 7.10
N ASN A 302 -14.31 -13.63 6.29
CA ASN A 302 -15.77 -13.61 6.46
C ASN A 302 -16.32 -14.95 6.97
N TYR A 303 -15.45 -15.88 7.37
CA TYR A 303 -15.87 -17.21 7.84
C TYR A 303 -16.37 -17.15 9.28
N GLN A 304 -17.68 -17.32 9.45
CA GLN A 304 -18.38 -17.14 10.73
C GLN A 304 -17.79 -17.90 11.92
N PRO A 305 -17.36 -19.18 11.79
CA PRO A 305 -16.74 -19.89 12.90
C PRO A 305 -15.47 -19.21 13.44
N PHE A 306 -14.64 -18.64 12.57
CA PHE A 306 -13.44 -17.89 13.01
C PHE A 306 -13.82 -16.59 13.71
N ILE A 307 -14.78 -15.85 13.15
CA ILE A 307 -15.28 -14.60 13.75
C ILE A 307 -15.83 -14.87 15.15
N ARG A 308 -16.63 -15.93 15.33
CA ARG A 308 -17.18 -16.32 16.64
C ARG A 308 -16.08 -16.73 17.61
N GLN A 309 -15.08 -17.47 17.17
CA GLN A 309 -13.95 -17.87 18.01
C GLN A 309 -13.14 -16.66 18.48
N GLU A 310 -12.83 -15.71 17.59
CA GLU A 310 -12.12 -14.47 17.94
C GLU A 310 -12.94 -13.60 18.88
N GLN A 311 -14.25 -13.45 18.64
CA GLN A 311 -15.15 -12.78 19.58
C GLN A 311 -15.16 -13.48 20.95
N THR A 312 -15.19 -14.81 20.99
CA THR A 312 -15.17 -15.58 22.23
C THR A 312 -13.83 -15.44 22.96
N LEU A 313 -12.70 -15.43 22.23
CA LEU A 313 -11.36 -15.23 22.79
C LEU A 313 -11.21 -13.83 23.37
N LEU A 314 -11.67 -12.78 22.66
CA LEU A 314 -11.75 -11.41 23.16
C LEU A 314 -12.62 -11.32 24.43
N MET A 315 -13.73 -12.05 24.47
CA MET A 315 -14.59 -12.17 25.66
C MET A 315 -13.96 -13.02 26.79
N SER A 316 -13.02 -13.91 26.49
CA SER A 316 -12.37 -14.80 27.47
C SER A 316 -11.05 -14.24 28.02
N SER A 317 -10.37 -13.36 27.28
CA SER A 317 -9.17 -12.62 27.71
C SER A 317 -9.50 -11.52 28.74
N THR A 318 -10.78 -11.34 29.07
CA THR A 318 -11.28 -10.49 30.17
C THR A 318 -11.69 -11.34 31.37
N LYS A 319 -10.77 -12.10 31.97
CA LYS A 319 -11.07 -12.85 33.22
C LYS A 319 -10.96 -11.97 34.47
N ARG A 320 -12.08 -11.36 34.89
CA ARG A 320 -12.43 -11.24 36.31
C ARG A 320 -13.94 -11.04 36.52
N VAL A 321 -14.55 -12.05 37.14
CA VAL A 321 -15.92 -12.11 37.67
C VAL A 321 -16.12 -10.98 38.70
N ARG A 322 -17.34 -10.42 38.78
CA ARG A 322 -17.81 -9.27 39.60
C ARG A 322 -17.55 -7.86 39.05
N HIS A 323 -18.21 -7.45 37.95
CA HIS A 323 -18.51 -6.00 37.72
C HIS A 323 -19.65 -5.75 36.70
N ARG A 324 -20.41 -6.79 36.29
CA ARG A 324 -21.38 -6.68 35.18
C ARG A 324 -22.66 -5.91 35.50
N TRP A 325 -23.05 -5.75 36.77
CA TRP A 325 -24.24 -4.97 37.13
C TRP A 325 -23.99 -3.45 37.23
N LEU A 326 -22.75 -3.02 37.41
CA LEU A 326 -22.39 -1.59 37.37
C LEU A 326 -22.19 -1.08 35.93
N LEU A 327 -21.61 -1.91 35.05
CA LEU A 327 -21.24 -1.48 33.69
C LEU A 327 -22.42 -1.33 32.71
N ILE A 328 -23.54 -2.04 32.91
CA ILE A 328 -24.73 -1.87 32.05
C ILE A 328 -25.36 -0.48 32.28
N ARG A 329 -25.32 0.01 33.52
CA ARG A 329 -25.78 1.35 33.87
C ARG A 329 -24.82 2.43 33.33
N SER A 330 -23.52 2.13 33.30
CA SER A 330 -22.49 2.97 32.66
C SER A 330 -22.59 2.98 31.14
N ALA A 331 -22.88 1.85 30.49
CA ALA A 331 -22.91 1.72 29.04
C ALA A 331 -24.10 2.46 28.40
N CYS A 332 -25.28 2.45 29.03
CA CYS A 332 -26.41 3.27 28.59
C CYS A 332 -26.12 4.77 28.77
N ALA A 333 -25.37 5.15 29.82
CA ALA A 333 -24.90 6.52 30.00
C ALA A 333 -23.82 6.92 28.98
N ILE A 334 -22.92 6.00 28.60
CA ILE A 334 -21.83 6.21 27.62
C ILE A 334 -22.36 6.28 26.19
N ILE A 335 -23.36 5.48 25.81
CA ILE A 335 -24.00 5.57 24.48
C ILE A 335 -24.80 6.88 24.36
N GLY A 336 -25.48 7.28 25.44
CA GLY A 336 -26.09 8.61 25.55
C GLY A 336 -25.05 9.73 25.45
N PHE A 337 -23.90 9.59 26.12
CA PHE A 337 -22.78 10.54 26.03
C PHE A 337 -22.12 10.56 24.66
N ALA A 338 -21.96 9.41 23.99
CA ALA A 338 -21.34 9.32 22.67
C ALA A 338 -22.23 9.94 21.58
N LEU A 339 -23.55 9.74 21.65
CA LEU A 339 -24.51 10.42 20.77
C LEU A 339 -24.61 11.92 21.06
N THR A 340 -24.42 12.33 22.31
CA THR A 340 -24.36 13.76 22.72
C THR A 340 -23.00 14.40 22.36
N ALA A 341 -21.90 13.63 22.39
CA ALA A 341 -20.55 14.06 22.04
C ALA A 341 -20.31 14.11 20.51
N MET A 342 -21.00 13.26 19.72
CA MET A 342 -21.06 13.41 18.26
C MET A 342 -21.73 14.74 17.84
N LYS A 343 -22.61 15.30 18.68
CA LYS A 343 -23.19 16.65 18.52
C LYS A 343 -22.23 17.79 18.90
N GLN A 344 -21.02 17.52 19.41
CA GLN A 344 -20.05 18.52 19.91
C GLN A 344 -18.63 18.37 19.32
N ARG A 345 -18.46 17.84 18.10
CA ARG A 345 -17.12 17.77 17.50
C ARG A 345 -16.62 19.16 17.10
N ILE A 346 -15.46 19.55 17.62
CA ILE A 346 -14.75 20.78 17.23
C ILE A 346 -14.42 20.69 15.74
N SER A 347 -14.87 21.70 14.98
CA SER A 347 -14.62 21.83 13.55
C SER A 347 -13.26 22.48 13.33
N ILE A 348 -12.40 21.84 12.53
CA ILE A 348 -11.05 22.31 12.20
C ILE A 348 -10.94 22.47 10.70
N HIS A 349 -10.44 23.62 10.25
CA HIS A 349 -10.14 23.86 8.84
C HIS A 349 -8.64 23.69 8.60
N VAL A 350 -8.27 22.80 7.70
CA VAL A 350 -6.89 22.61 7.24
C VAL A 350 -6.79 23.23 5.86
N LEU A 351 -5.98 24.28 5.75
CA LEU A 351 -5.84 25.10 4.54
C LEU A 351 -4.46 24.87 3.93
N TYR A 352 -4.39 24.81 2.60
CA TYR A 352 -3.11 24.69 1.91
C TYR A 352 -2.98 25.63 0.71
N ALA A 353 -1.74 26.01 0.42
CA ALA A 353 -1.35 26.64 -0.84
C ALA A 353 -0.01 26.05 -1.28
N SER A 354 0.07 25.53 -2.52
CA SER A 354 1.22 24.73 -2.94
C SER A 354 1.61 24.98 -4.39
N ALA A 355 2.91 25.19 -4.64
CA ALA A 355 3.43 25.31 -5.99
C ALA A 355 3.73 23.95 -6.65
N SER A 356 4.20 22.97 -5.88
CA SER A 356 4.64 21.65 -6.36
C SER A 356 3.89 20.48 -5.72
N GLY A 357 2.81 20.74 -4.99
CA GLY A 357 2.00 19.72 -4.29
C GLY A 357 2.52 19.29 -2.90
N THR A 358 3.74 19.69 -2.50
CA THR A 358 4.33 19.31 -1.21
C THR A 358 3.50 19.78 -0.01
N ALA A 359 3.04 21.03 -0.01
CA ALA A 359 2.23 21.59 1.08
C ALA A 359 0.83 20.96 1.11
N GLN A 360 0.28 20.62 -0.06
CA GLN A 360 -0.98 19.89 -0.16
C GLN A 360 -0.88 18.49 0.47
N SER A 361 0.17 17.73 0.15
CA SER A 361 0.38 16.38 0.70
C SER A 361 0.44 16.39 2.23
N TYR A 362 1.11 17.38 2.83
CA TYR A 362 1.15 17.54 4.28
C TYR A 362 -0.20 17.98 4.87
N ALA A 363 -0.97 18.80 4.15
CA ALA A 363 -2.31 19.16 4.59
C ALA A 363 -3.28 17.97 4.56
N GLU A 364 -3.17 17.09 3.56
CA GLU A 364 -3.91 15.83 3.50
C GLU A 364 -3.52 14.88 4.65
N GLN A 365 -2.24 14.80 4.99
CA GLN A 365 -1.73 14.01 6.11
C GLN A 365 -2.30 14.50 7.45
N MET A 366 -2.19 15.80 7.74
CA MET A 366 -2.75 16.42 8.95
C MET A 366 -4.27 16.19 9.04
N THR A 367 -4.99 16.36 7.93
CA THR A 367 -6.44 16.14 7.88
C THR A 367 -6.81 14.71 8.26
N LYS A 368 -6.12 13.71 7.69
CA LYS A 368 -6.32 12.30 8.05
C LYS A 368 -6.04 12.05 9.54
N ARG A 369 -4.96 12.61 10.07
CA ARG A 369 -4.57 12.47 11.48
C ARG A 369 -5.61 13.09 12.43
N LEU A 370 -6.18 14.23 12.07
CA LEU A 370 -7.25 14.89 12.84
C LEU A 370 -8.56 14.09 12.83
N LEU A 371 -8.92 13.49 11.70
CA LEU A 371 -10.10 12.63 11.60
C LEU A 371 -9.97 11.37 12.48
N ILE A 372 -8.78 10.76 12.49
CA ILE A 372 -8.49 9.57 13.33
C ILE A 372 -8.52 9.94 14.82
N THR A 373 -8.05 11.14 15.18
CA THR A 373 -8.05 11.62 16.57
C THR A 373 -9.41 12.14 17.04
N GLY A 374 -10.43 12.12 16.18
CA GLY A 374 -11.83 12.39 16.54
C GLY A 374 -12.34 13.81 16.26
N TYR A 375 -11.54 14.66 15.61
CA TYR A 375 -11.94 16.01 15.22
C TYR A 375 -12.70 16.02 13.88
N ASN A 376 -13.54 17.04 13.66
CA ASN A 376 -14.20 17.26 12.37
C ASN A 376 -13.31 18.16 11.49
N ALA A 377 -12.34 17.56 10.80
CA ALA A 377 -11.38 18.28 9.96
C ALA A 377 -11.86 18.41 8.50
N LYS A 378 -11.75 19.61 7.93
CA LYS A 378 -12.09 19.94 6.54
C LYS A 378 -10.86 20.48 5.82
N LEU A 379 -10.50 19.87 4.70
CA LEU A 379 -9.41 20.31 3.84
C LEU A 379 -9.93 21.26 2.76
N SER A 380 -9.27 22.40 2.56
CA SER A 380 -9.57 23.33 1.46
C SER A 380 -8.33 24.10 1.02
N GLU A 381 -8.33 24.56 -0.23
CA GLU A 381 -7.29 25.45 -0.75
C GLU A 381 -7.42 26.84 -0.11
N LEU A 382 -6.29 27.51 0.15
CA LEU A 382 -6.23 28.74 0.95
C LEU A 382 -7.05 29.88 0.33
N ASP A 383 -6.96 30.08 -0.98
CA ASP A 383 -7.72 31.11 -1.72
C ASP A 383 -9.23 30.82 -1.87
N SER A 384 -9.66 29.59 -1.55
CA SER A 384 -11.07 29.20 -1.54
C SER A 384 -11.76 29.48 -0.20
N PHE A 385 -10.98 29.80 0.84
CA PHE A 385 -11.48 29.98 2.20
C PHE A 385 -11.92 31.43 2.46
N PRO A 386 -13.19 31.68 2.86
CA PRO A 386 -13.72 33.03 2.99
C PRO A 386 -13.36 33.68 4.33
N PHE A 387 -12.13 34.15 4.51
CA PHE A 387 -11.68 34.81 5.77
C PHE A 387 -12.49 36.07 6.16
N GLN A 388 -13.22 36.66 5.21
CA GLN A 388 -14.03 37.86 5.41
C GLN A 388 -15.37 37.57 6.09
N GLN A 389 -15.81 36.31 6.09
CA GLN A 389 -17.06 35.89 6.73
C GLN A 389 -16.74 34.74 7.68
N PRO A 390 -16.94 34.89 9.00
CA PRO A 390 -16.70 33.79 9.92
C PRO A 390 -17.58 32.58 9.54
N PRO A 391 -17.02 31.36 9.50
CA PRO A 391 -17.82 30.17 9.24
C PRO A 391 -18.92 30.02 10.31
N PRO A 392 -20.10 29.47 9.96
CA PRO A 392 -21.20 29.32 10.90
C PRO A 392 -20.75 28.48 12.11
N PRO A 393 -21.13 28.87 13.34
CA PRO A 393 -20.70 28.17 14.54
C PRO A 393 -21.18 26.71 14.50
N SER A 394 -20.31 25.78 14.86
CA SER A 394 -20.60 24.35 14.88
C SER A 394 -21.66 23.97 15.94
N THR A 395 -21.90 24.84 16.94
CA THR A 395 -22.96 24.73 17.94
C THR A 395 -23.49 26.11 18.36
N PRO A 396 -24.81 26.30 18.57
CA PRO A 396 -25.43 27.60 18.85
C PRO A 396 -25.11 28.22 20.23
N THR A 397 -24.30 27.54 21.07
CA THR A 397 -23.97 27.95 22.44
C THR A 397 -22.47 28.10 22.72
N SER A 398 -21.60 27.95 21.72
CA SER A 398 -20.14 27.98 21.91
C SER A 398 -19.55 29.35 21.62
N SER A 399 -18.88 29.94 22.61
CA SER A 399 -18.01 31.13 22.49
C SER A 399 -16.60 30.78 21.94
N ALA A 400 -16.38 29.53 21.49
CA ALA A 400 -15.07 29.06 21.06
C ALA A 400 -14.69 29.57 19.67
N ARG A 401 -13.44 30.02 19.54
CA ARG A 401 -12.85 30.42 18.26
C ARG A 401 -12.78 29.23 17.30
N SER A 402 -13.03 29.47 16.02
CA SER A 402 -12.83 28.45 14.97
C SER A 402 -11.35 28.14 14.79
N ILE A 403 -11.00 26.89 14.50
CA ILE A 403 -9.60 26.45 14.44
C ILE A 403 -9.15 26.31 12.99
N VAL A 404 -8.03 26.96 12.63
CA VAL A 404 -7.50 27.00 11.26
C VAL A 404 -6.01 26.63 11.23
N PHE A 405 -5.67 25.53 10.57
CA PHE A 405 -4.28 25.14 10.32
C PHE A 405 -3.92 25.49 8.89
N ILE A 406 -2.81 26.21 8.69
CA ILE A 406 -2.38 26.69 7.38
C ILE A 406 -1.03 26.07 7.04
N ILE A 407 -0.97 25.31 5.94
CA ILE A 407 0.25 24.66 5.47
C ILE A 407 0.56 25.21 4.08
N THR A 408 1.61 26.01 3.95
CA THR A 408 1.88 26.72 2.70
C THR A 408 3.32 26.58 2.23
N SER A 409 3.51 26.42 0.93
CA SER A 409 4.82 26.63 0.31
C SER A 409 5.08 28.11 0.03
N THR A 410 6.32 28.44 -0.30
CA THR A 410 6.73 29.76 -0.81
C THR A 410 7.20 29.61 -2.26
N PHE A 411 6.81 30.53 -3.14
CA PHE A 411 7.20 30.51 -4.55
C PHE A 411 8.20 31.62 -4.88
N GLY A 412 9.22 31.28 -5.68
CA GLY A 412 10.25 32.21 -6.12
C GLY A 412 10.97 32.93 -4.96
N GLN A 413 10.97 34.26 -4.99
CA GLN A 413 11.66 35.13 -4.03
C GLN A 413 10.81 35.48 -2.80
N GLY A 414 10.00 34.55 -2.29
CA GLY A 414 9.20 34.79 -1.08
C GLY A 414 7.70 35.00 -1.29
N ASN A 415 7.20 34.89 -2.53
CA ASN A 415 5.81 35.19 -2.88
C ASN A 415 4.88 33.99 -2.58
N ALA A 416 3.57 34.23 -2.64
CA ALA A 416 2.59 33.16 -2.54
C ALA A 416 2.69 32.16 -3.72
N PRO A 417 2.50 30.86 -3.44
CA PRO A 417 2.31 29.86 -4.48
C PRO A 417 0.91 29.99 -5.11
N GLU A 418 0.66 29.21 -6.16
CA GLU A 418 -0.69 29.01 -6.68
C GLU A 418 -1.63 28.56 -5.55
N GLY A 419 -2.85 29.11 -5.52
CA GLY A 419 -3.82 28.89 -4.44
C GLY A 419 -3.65 29.76 -3.20
N GLY A 420 -2.67 30.66 -3.13
CA GLY A 420 -2.49 31.64 -2.04
C GLY A 420 -2.37 33.11 -2.48
N GLN A 421 -2.52 33.38 -3.77
CA GLN A 421 -2.28 34.71 -4.35
C GLN A 421 -3.40 35.70 -3.99
N LYS A 422 -4.66 35.25 -3.92
CA LYS A 422 -5.76 36.11 -3.49
C LYS A 422 -5.60 36.51 -2.04
N LEU A 423 -5.18 35.56 -1.19
CA LEU A 423 -4.85 35.86 0.19
C LEU A 423 -3.69 36.85 0.28
N GLU A 424 -2.60 36.65 -0.47
CA GLU A 424 -1.45 37.58 -0.48
C GLU A 424 -1.86 39.01 -0.84
N GLN A 425 -2.63 39.19 -1.91
CA GLN A 425 -3.14 40.51 -2.33
C GLN A 425 -4.02 41.15 -1.24
N TRP A 426 -4.87 40.34 -0.60
CA TRP A 426 -5.71 40.80 0.50
C TRP A 426 -4.87 41.22 1.72
N LEU A 427 -3.89 40.41 2.13
CA LEU A 427 -3.00 40.71 3.26
C LEU A 427 -2.16 41.96 3.01
N GLN A 428 -1.67 42.18 1.78
CA GLN A 428 -0.95 43.39 1.39
C GLN A 428 -1.84 44.63 1.50
N THR A 429 -3.10 44.53 1.05
CA THR A 429 -4.08 45.63 1.15
C THR A 429 -4.38 46.01 2.61
N GLN A 430 -4.35 45.06 3.54
CA GLN A 430 -4.52 45.34 4.98
C GLN A 430 -3.25 45.90 5.63
N SER A 431 -2.07 45.47 5.16
CA SER A 431 -0.79 46.01 5.62
C SER A 431 -0.63 47.49 5.22
N ASP A 432 -1.02 47.86 3.99
CA ASP A 432 -0.85 49.21 3.46
C ASP A 432 -1.80 50.24 4.11
N LYS A 433 -3.00 49.83 4.53
CA LYS A 433 -3.98 50.70 5.22
C LYS A 433 -3.54 51.15 6.62
N ASN A 434 -2.62 50.41 7.25
CA ASN A 434 -2.15 50.67 8.61
C ASN A 434 -0.84 51.46 8.69
N THR A 435 -0.19 51.72 7.55
CA THR A 435 0.99 52.61 7.43
C THR A 435 0.58 53.95 6.82
N ASN A 436 0.01 54.83 7.64
CA ASN A 436 -0.28 56.21 7.25
C ASN A 436 0.97 57.11 7.38
N ASP A 437 2.09 56.69 6.77
CA ASP A 437 3.25 57.54 6.61
C ASP A 437 3.70 57.57 5.14
N ASN A 438 3.44 58.71 4.51
CA ASN A 438 3.81 59.02 3.13
C ASN A 438 5.33 59.19 3.05
N ARG A 439 6.08 58.09 2.90
CA ARG A 439 7.41 58.12 2.29
C ARG A 439 7.90 56.74 1.86
N THR A 440 8.29 56.70 0.58
CA THR A 440 9.16 55.69 -0.05
C THR A 440 8.53 54.34 -0.41
N ARG A 441 8.09 54.23 -1.67
CA ARG A 441 8.07 52.95 -2.41
C ARG A 441 9.50 52.40 -2.45
N LEU A 442 9.83 51.47 -1.58
CA LEU A 442 10.90 50.48 -1.67
C LEU A 442 10.94 49.73 -0.33
N ARG A 443 10.93 48.39 -0.37
CA ARG A 443 11.04 47.51 0.81
C ARG A 443 12.13 48.01 1.77
N PRO A 444 11.90 48.01 3.11
CA PRO A 444 12.90 47.34 3.94
C PRO A 444 12.38 46.74 5.28
N ASN A 445 13.12 45.71 5.70
CA ASN A 445 13.53 45.38 7.07
C ASN A 445 12.48 45.02 8.15
N LEU A 446 12.60 43.75 8.57
CA LEU A 446 12.28 43.30 9.92
C LEU A 446 13.16 44.05 10.94
N SER A 447 12.60 45.01 11.67
CA SER A 447 12.85 45.23 13.12
C SER A 447 12.27 46.57 13.59
N ALA A 448 11.69 46.54 14.79
CA ALA A 448 11.53 47.63 15.78
C ALA A 448 10.11 48.21 16.02
N SER A 449 9.67 47.98 17.27
CA SER A 449 8.83 48.80 18.17
C SER A 449 7.39 49.19 17.78
N PHE A 450 6.47 48.79 18.67
CA PHE A 450 5.02 48.94 18.60
C PHE A 450 4.52 50.17 19.38
N GLN A 451 3.52 50.87 18.83
CA GLN A 451 2.53 51.63 19.59
C GLN A 451 1.11 51.25 19.14
N GLN A 452 0.20 51.20 20.11
CA GLN A 452 -1.19 50.70 20.04
C GLN A 452 -2.01 51.33 18.91
N ILE A 453 -2.81 50.50 18.22
CA ILE A 453 -3.75 50.92 17.17
C ILE A 453 -5.20 50.83 17.70
N ASN A 454 -5.97 51.88 17.46
CA ASN A 454 -7.39 52.02 17.75
C ASN A 454 -8.24 51.46 16.59
N ALA A 455 -9.21 50.60 16.94
CA ALA A 455 -10.12 49.93 16.03
C ALA A 455 -11.20 50.87 15.46
N ARG A 456 -11.34 50.92 14.11
CA ARG A 456 -12.62 51.17 13.42
C ARG A 456 -12.68 50.43 12.06
N ASP A 457 -13.71 49.58 11.92
CA ASP A 457 -14.21 48.91 10.71
C ASP A 457 -13.24 48.03 9.89
N GLU A 458 -12.35 47.31 10.57
CA GLU A 458 -11.41 46.37 9.94
C GLU A 458 -11.90 44.91 9.99
N VAL A 459 -11.58 44.13 8.94
CA VAL A 459 -11.82 42.67 8.93
C VAL A 459 -11.00 42.05 10.06
N SER A 460 -11.70 41.67 11.12
CA SER A 460 -11.12 41.13 12.34
C SER A 460 -11.14 39.60 12.31
N LEU A 461 -9.99 38.96 12.59
CA LEU A 461 -9.84 37.52 12.74
C LEU A 461 -9.93 37.06 14.20
N HIS A 462 -10.49 37.88 15.10
CA HIS A 462 -10.69 37.53 16.51
C HIS A 462 -11.55 36.28 16.74
N TRP A 463 -12.25 35.83 15.70
CA TRP A 463 -13.06 34.62 15.71
C TRP A 463 -12.27 33.33 15.50
N CYS A 464 -10.98 33.38 15.11
CA CYS A 464 -10.19 32.17 14.84
C CYS A 464 -8.92 32.03 15.69
N SER A 465 -8.58 30.77 15.94
CA SER A 465 -7.30 30.34 16.47
C SER A 465 -6.55 29.60 15.37
N TYR A 466 -5.26 29.88 15.17
CA TYR A 466 -4.52 29.43 13.99
C TYR A 466 -3.13 28.86 14.29
N ALA A 467 -2.62 28.01 13.39
CA ALA A 467 -1.23 27.56 13.39
C ALA A 467 -0.72 27.50 11.94
N VAL A 468 0.54 27.89 11.71
CA VAL A 468 1.13 27.96 10.37
C VAL A 468 2.35 27.03 10.26
N CYS A 469 2.37 26.19 9.23
CA CYS A 469 3.54 25.47 8.77
C CYS A 469 3.98 26.04 7.42
N ALA A 470 5.12 26.73 7.42
CA ALA A 470 5.69 27.34 6.24
C ALA A 470 6.76 26.44 5.63
N ILE A 471 6.66 26.15 4.35
CA ILE A 471 7.62 25.35 3.60
C ILE A 471 8.34 26.27 2.61
N GLY A 472 9.66 26.20 2.60
CA GLY A 472 10.50 26.99 1.69
C GLY A 472 11.89 26.37 1.57
N SER A 473 12.77 27.01 0.80
CA SER A 473 14.17 26.59 0.71
C SER A 473 15.07 27.69 1.26
N SER A 474 16.00 27.34 2.14
CA SER A 474 16.99 28.27 2.69
C SER A 474 17.99 28.77 1.64
N ALA A 475 18.04 28.15 0.46
CA ALA A 475 18.83 28.65 -0.67
C ALA A 475 18.31 29.96 -1.27
N TYR A 476 17.08 30.38 -0.92
CA TYR A 476 16.51 31.64 -1.36
C TYR A 476 16.50 32.69 -0.24
N PRO A 477 16.78 33.98 -0.54
CA PRO A 477 16.86 35.06 0.45
C PRO A 477 15.62 35.20 1.35
N PHE A 478 14.44 34.90 0.81
CA PHE A 478 13.15 35.02 1.52
C PHE A 478 12.63 33.64 1.94
N PHE A 479 13.45 32.91 2.69
CA PHE A 479 13.09 31.59 3.23
C PHE A 479 11.75 31.64 3.99
N CYS A 480 10.79 30.82 3.56
CA CYS A 480 9.42 30.76 4.10
C CYS A 480 8.66 32.11 4.07
N GLY A 481 8.99 33.00 3.12
CA GLY A 481 8.48 34.37 3.04
C GLY A 481 6.96 34.49 3.13
N PHE A 482 6.23 33.70 2.35
CA PHE A 482 4.77 33.75 2.33
C PHE A 482 4.14 33.25 3.64
N GLY A 483 4.65 32.15 4.19
CA GLY A 483 4.16 31.65 5.49
C GLY A 483 4.42 32.62 6.64
N LYS A 484 5.56 33.32 6.62
CA LYS A 484 5.88 34.41 7.57
C LYS A 484 4.92 35.59 7.45
N LEU A 485 4.53 35.95 6.22
CA LEU A 485 3.55 37.00 5.97
C LEU A 485 2.19 36.60 6.55
N VAL A 486 1.72 35.39 6.26
CA VAL A 486 0.44 34.87 6.79
C VAL A 486 0.43 34.88 8.32
N ASP A 487 1.45 34.30 8.95
CA ASP A 487 1.54 34.21 10.42
C ASP A 487 1.53 35.59 11.09
N ARG A 488 2.28 36.56 10.53
CA ARG A 488 2.32 37.92 11.06
C ARG A 488 0.97 38.63 10.91
N THR A 489 0.38 38.59 9.73
CA THR A 489 -0.84 39.34 9.45
C THR A 489 -2.04 38.76 10.17
N PHE A 490 -2.12 37.43 10.34
CA PHE A 490 -3.17 36.79 11.14
C PHE A 490 -3.12 37.27 12.59
N GLN A 491 -1.92 37.37 13.16
CA GLN A 491 -1.74 37.89 14.52
C GLN A 491 -2.12 39.38 14.62
N LEU A 492 -1.78 40.20 13.63
CA LEU A 492 -2.16 41.63 13.59
C LEU A 492 -3.68 41.83 13.49
N LEU A 493 -4.38 40.97 12.75
CA LEU A 493 -5.84 41.00 12.61
C LEU A 493 -6.57 40.38 13.82
N GLY A 494 -5.84 39.99 14.86
CA GLY A 494 -6.39 39.52 16.14
C GLY A 494 -6.68 38.02 16.24
N ALA A 495 -6.21 37.21 15.28
CA ALA A 495 -6.29 35.76 15.39
C ALA A 495 -5.38 35.24 16.53
N GLN A 496 -5.83 34.22 17.25
CA GLN A 496 -5.07 33.65 18.35
C GLN A 496 -4.12 32.55 17.84
N ARG A 497 -2.82 32.75 17.98
CA ARG A 497 -1.84 31.71 17.61
C ARG A 497 -1.94 30.52 18.57
N LEU A 498 -2.19 29.31 18.04
CA LEU A 498 -2.27 28.06 18.80
C LEU A 498 -0.90 27.45 19.05
N ALA A 499 -0.06 27.38 18.02
CA ALA A 499 1.28 26.82 18.10
C ALA A 499 2.28 27.74 17.38
N PRO A 500 3.57 27.74 17.79
CA PRO A 500 4.61 28.47 17.07
C PRO A 500 4.63 28.08 15.59
N MET A 501 4.82 29.06 14.71
CA MET A 501 4.99 28.78 13.28
C MET A 501 6.25 27.95 13.06
N ALA A 502 6.15 26.89 12.25
CA ALA A 502 7.31 26.14 11.81
C ALA A 502 7.79 26.59 10.44
N THR A 503 9.10 26.59 10.24
CA THR A 503 9.75 26.79 8.94
C THR A 503 10.43 25.49 8.53
N CYS A 504 9.87 24.82 7.53
CA CYS A 504 10.37 23.56 7.00
C CYS A 504 11.25 23.85 5.78
N ASP A 505 12.54 23.50 5.88
CA ASP A 505 13.50 23.70 4.80
C ASP A 505 13.50 22.50 3.84
N ALA A 506 13.15 22.75 2.58
CA ALA A 506 13.13 21.76 1.51
C ALA A 506 14.50 21.11 1.29
N LEU A 507 15.60 21.80 1.64
CA LEU A 507 16.96 21.27 1.51
C LEU A 507 17.46 20.58 2.79
N ASN A 508 16.79 20.75 3.93
CA ASN A 508 17.28 20.27 5.21
C ASN A 508 16.15 19.76 6.12
N GLN A 509 16.00 18.44 6.17
CA GLN A 509 15.12 17.73 7.12
C GLN A 509 13.66 18.24 7.15
N GLN A 510 13.12 18.69 6.01
CA GLN A 510 11.73 19.19 5.86
C GLN A 510 10.69 18.35 6.61
N TYR A 511 10.76 17.02 6.49
CA TYR A 511 9.82 16.07 7.08
C TYR A 511 9.88 16.07 8.62
N LYS A 512 11.07 16.23 9.19
CA LYS A 512 11.26 16.28 10.65
C LYS A 512 10.61 17.53 11.23
N SER A 513 10.90 18.70 10.66
CA SER A 513 10.32 19.97 11.11
C SER A 513 8.79 20.00 11.01
N TYR A 514 8.23 19.38 9.97
CA TYR A 514 6.79 19.23 9.84
C TYR A 514 6.19 18.34 10.93
N ASN A 515 6.76 17.16 11.18
CA ASN A 515 6.23 16.24 12.19
C ASN A 515 6.28 16.83 13.60
N GLU A 516 7.38 17.49 13.96
CA GLU A 516 7.51 18.17 15.26
C GLU A 516 6.43 19.26 15.42
N TRP A 517 6.16 20.03 14.36
CA TRP A 517 5.09 21.02 14.35
C TRP A 517 3.69 20.40 14.43
N GLU A 518 3.45 19.32 13.69
CA GLU A 518 2.17 18.60 13.68
C GLU A 518 1.87 18.05 15.08
N GLU A 519 2.85 17.41 15.73
CA GLU A 519 2.71 16.87 17.08
C GLU A 519 2.43 17.97 18.11
N ASN A 520 3.21 19.05 18.10
CA ASN A 520 3.02 20.17 19.02
C ASN A 520 1.65 20.86 18.83
N THR A 521 1.23 21.04 17.58
CA THR A 521 -0.06 21.64 17.25
C THR A 521 -1.22 20.78 17.76
N ILE A 522 -1.16 19.46 17.55
CA ILE A 522 -2.19 18.54 18.04
C ILE A 522 -2.18 18.44 19.57
N GLU A 523 -1.02 18.47 20.20
CA GLU A 523 -0.93 18.43 21.67
C GLU A 523 -1.50 19.70 22.30
N THR A 524 -1.24 20.86 21.69
CA THR A 524 -1.78 22.14 22.14
C THR A 524 -3.30 22.20 21.92
N LEU A 525 -3.79 21.68 20.80
CA LEU A 525 -5.21 21.53 20.51
C LEU A 525 -5.94 20.62 21.53
N LYS A 526 -5.25 19.64 22.13
CA LYS A 526 -5.84 18.80 23.19
C LYS A 526 -5.90 19.52 24.55
N LYS A 527 -5.04 20.53 24.75
CA LYS A 527 -4.94 21.32 25.99
C LYS A 527 -5.84 22.55 25.99
N ALA A 528 -6.10 23.12 24.80
CA ALA A 528 -7.02 24.23 24.55
C ALA A 528 -8.47 23.75 24.50
#